data_AF-A0A1H0C585-F1
#
_entry.id   AF-A0A1H0C585-F1
#
_cell.length_a   1.000
_cell.length_b   1.000
_cell.length_c   1.000
_cell.angle_alpha   90.00
_cell.angle_beta   90.00
_cell.angle_gamma   90.00
#
_symmetry.space_group_name_H-M   'P 1'
#
loop_
_entity.id
_entity.type
_entity.pdbx_description
1 polymer ?
#
loop_
_entity_poly.entity_id
_entity_poly.type
_entity_poly.pdbx_seq_one_letter_code
_entity_poly.pdbx_strand_id
1 'polypeptide(L)'
;MRKTILTFILPFLLLSLPGCSLLDTGSPTEEKDTPGNALTKAAEKNNETADLKRLELSGYSRRVGATLTSPKYKDFSVNSSFMVSGRINNTKRLKSSYTLITIRSEKDGSHFKYLAPIENGRFKQKVQLFNGKGKYDVKVSLPSDESKDYYYDLAQMNVTNVNPEVKRDVLYTQNAYQENLKLNSSIEGYMKKEGNVDIKGSIGDTKAKDLLVQMSKGTQVTKIMVPVENGHFDTRVPLYFGEGVHTLKVMTPASNVANYYNEAAELKVDNTSDTVSQPIEFSKEYNERGFTLESPAAGGMKTGLDYELKGKIDPNAPFAKDTDTVFVQTKKGSLEAMYAVPVKDYTFDGKFYLRFGPGKYDVNVFAPEISSANTSVQHFVGIAHFTMENINQNDVRYSLPSRGIQSDDMEIGRLSAKLMANRHNDKDKAKAVYEYVAKNIQYDVNKLDKRSFAFDDSALKTLHEKKGVCQDFSYLAIALLRAGGLEARMAIGYAGQDHAWIETKVDGRWLTMDPTWGSGYLQNGRFVRNYTLKYFDPEPEEFKKSHTKSGIEY
;
A
#
# COMPACT_ATOMS: atom_id res chain seq x y z
N MET A 1 -57.82 9.23 -35.40
CA MET A 1 -58.33 10.62 -35.22
C MET A 1 -57.11 11.52 -35.03
N ARG A 2 -56.79 12.47 -35.93
CA ARG A 2 -57.22 13.91 -35.93
C ARG A 2 -56.90 14.61 -34.60
N LYS A 3 -56.12 15.71 -34.49
CA LYS A 3 -55.39 16.63 -35.43
C LYS A 3 -54.09 17.09 -34.71
N THR A 4 -52.91 17.34 -35.30
CA THR A 4 -52.45 18.29 -36.36
C THR A 4 -52.34 19.76 -35.93
N ILE A 5 -51.28 20.44 -36.43
CA ILE A 5 -50.89 21.89 -36.42
C ILE A 5 -49.65 22.19 -35.55
N LEU A 6 -48.57 22.90 -35.98
CA LEU A 6 -47.87 23.19 -37.28
C LEU A 6 -46.53 23.95 -36.88
N THR A 7 -45.31 23.72 -37.43
CA THR A 7 -44.69 24.31 -38.67
C THR A 7 -44.20 25.78 -38.51
N PHE A 8 -43.04 26.28 -39.00
CA PHE A 8 -41.76 25.75 -39.59
C PHE A 8 -40.86 26.95 -40.05
N ILE A 9 -39.57 26.71 -40.39
CA ILE A 9 -38.67 27.46 -41.34
C ILE A 9 -38.23 28.91 -40.96
N LEU A 10 -36.95 29.17 -40.62
CA LEU A 10 -35.75 29.44 -41.47
C LEU A 10 -35.67 30.89 -42.06
N PRO A 11 -34.57 31.36 -42.70
CA PRO A 11 -33.79 32.50 -42.17
C PRO A 11 -33.72 33.70 -43.12
N PHE A 12 -33.09 34.82 -42.73
CA PHE A 12 -32.59 35.80 -43.71
C PHE A 12 -31.33 36.55 -43.27
N LEU A 13 -30.63 37.09 -44.27
CA LEU A 13 -29.28 37.66 -44.23
C LEU A 13 -29.33 39.19 -44.46
N LEU A 14 -28.19 39.88 -44.24
CA LEU A 14 -27.74 41.16 -44.86
C LEU A 14 -27.97 42.54 -44.18
N LEU A 15 -26.82 43.23 -44.02
CA LEU A 15 -26.48 44.62 -44.41
C LEU A 15 -26.67 45.87 -43.48
N SER A 16 -25.50 46.40 -43.08
CA SER A 16 -25.00 47.80 -43.18
C SER A 16 -25.54 48.97 -42.34
N LEU A 17 -24.67 49.48 -41.45
CA LEU A 17 -24.18 50.89 -41.27
C LEU A 17 -25.20 52.05 -41.02
N PRO A 18 -24.73 53.24 -40.58
CA PRO A 18 -23.94 53.53 -39.38
C PRO A 18 -24.66 54.54 -38.44
N GLY A 19 -24.38 54.52 -37.13
CA GLY A 19 -25.00 55.44 -36.15
C GLY A 19 -23.98 56.13 -35.26
N CYS A 20 -24.08 57.45 -35.11
CA CYS A 20 -23.13 58.27 -34.36
C CYS A 20 -23.20 58.11 -32.84
N SER A 21 -22.08 58.46 -32.21
CA SER A 21 -21.90 58.70 -30.78
C SER A 21 -23.00 59.50 -30.10
N LEU A 22 -23.28 59.16 -28.85
CA LEU A 22 -23.39 60.14 -27.75
C LEU A 22 -22.96 59.48 -26.43
N LEU A 23 -22.47 60.30 -25.50
CA LEU A 23 -21.82 59.84 -24.27
C LEU A 23 -22.82 59.23 -23.30
N ASP A 24 -22.41 58.15 -22.62
CA ASP A 24 -22.94 57.82 -21.30
C ASP A 24 -21.77 57.59 -20.33
N THR A 25 -21.78 58.34 -19.24
CA THR A 25 -20.72 58.35 -18.21
C THR A 25 -21.08 57.36 -17.11
N GLY A 26 -20.83 56.07 -17.38
CA GLY A 26 -20.96 54.99 -16.39
C GLY A 26 -19.69 54.80 -15.56
N SER A 27 -19.84 54.83 -14.23
CA SER A 27 -18.77 54.72 -13.21
C SER A 27 -17.82 53.53 -13.38
N PRO A 28 -16.57 53.62 -12.88
CA PRO A 28 -15.65 52.49 -12.88
C PRO A 28 -16.23 51.34 -12.05
N THR A 29 -16.36 50.16 -12.66
CA THR A 29 -16.67 48.93 -11.94
C THR A 29 -15.53 48.61 -10.98
N GLU A 30 -15.80 48.65 -9.68
CA GLU A 30 -14.84 48.17 -8.67
C GLU A 30 -14.52 46.70 -8.91
N GLU A 31 -13.33 46.41 -9.41
CA GLU A 31 -12.76 45.07 -9.31
C GLU A 31 -12.68 44.70 -7.83
N LYS A 32 -13.45 43.69 -7.40
CA LYS A 32 -13.35 43.14 -6.06
C LYS A 32 -11.91 42.68 -5.82
N ASP A 33 -11.21 43.38 -4.92
CA ASP A 33 -9.81 43.12 -4.59
C ASP A 33 -9.69 41.73 -3.94
N THR A 34 -9.35 40.74 -4.76
CA THR A 34 -9.01 39.40 -4.26
C THR A 34 -7.62 39.44 -3.59
N PRO A 35 -7.33 38.58 -2.60
CA PRO A 35 -6.04 38.60 -1.90
C PRO A 35 -4.81 38.49 -2.83
N GLY A 36 -4.95 37.80 -3.97
CA GLY A 36 -3.92 37.71 -5.00
C GLY A 36 -3.60 39.07 -5.66
N ASN A 37 -4.63 39.87 -5.98
CA ASN A 37 -4.45 41.20 -6.57
C ASN A 37 -3.77 42.15 -5.59
N ALA A 38 -4.16 42.12 -4.31
CA ALA A 38 -3.53 42.94 -3.26
C ALA A 38 -2.03 42.64 -3.10
N LEU A 39 -1.63 41.36 -3.13
CA LEU A 39 -0.21 40.97 -3.04
C LEU A 39 0.59 41.35 -4.30
N THR A 40 -0.02 41.30 -5.48
CA THR A 40 0.61 41.79 -6.73
C THR A 40 0.85 43.30 -6.66
N LYS A 41 -0.19 44.09 -6.33
CA LYS A 41 -0.10 45.54 -6.13
C LYS A 41 0.97 45.92 -5.09
N ALA A 42 1.11 45.14 -4.01
CA ALA A 42 2.13 45.36 -2.99
C ALA A 42 3.56 45.11 -3.51
N ALA A 43 3.77 44.08 -4.33
CA ALA A 43 5.07 43.83 -4.97
C ALA A 43 5.42 44.92 -5.99
N GLU A 44 4.44 45.40 -6.76
CA GLU A 44 4.59 46.49 -7.73
C GLU A 44 4.96 47.80 -7.03
N LYS A 45 4.21 48.20 -6.00
CA LYS A 45 4.51 49.39 -5.18
C LYS A 45 5.92 49.35 -4.56
N ASN A 46 6.36 48.19 -4.06
CA ASN A 46 7.73 48.03 -3.56
C ASN A 46 8.77 48.31 -4.64
N ASN A 47 8.51 47.90 -5.89
CA ASN A 47 9.41 48.13 -7.02
C ASN A 47 9.40 49.60 -7.49
N GLU A 48 8.25 50.26 -7.49
CA GLU A 48 8.12 51.69 -7.82
C GLU A 48 8.91 52.59 -6.85
N THR A 49 8.95 52.21 -5.56
CA THR A 49 9.65 52.96 -4.51
C THR A 49 11.12 52.59 -4.31
N ALA A 50 11.65 51.62 -5.05
CA ALA A 50 13.01 51.11 -4.88
C ALA A 50 14.03 51.78 -5.82
N ASP A 51 15.28 51.91 -5.35
CA ASP A 51 16.45 52.22 -6.20
C ASP A 51 16.83 51.00 -7.05
N LEU A 52 16.07 50.78 -8.14
CA LEU A 52 16.17 49.59 -8.99
C LEU A 52 17.44 49.60 -9.85
N LYS A 53 18.53 49.06 -9.30
CA LYS A 53 19.79 48.84 -10.02
C LYS A 53 19.62 47.81 -11.14
N ARG A 54 20.13 48.13 -12.34
CA ARG A 54 20.11 47.22 -13.49
C ARG A 54 20.92 45.95 -13.18
N LEU A 55 20.42 44.81 -13.64
CA LEU A 55 21.12 43.53 -13.50
C LEU A 55 22.40 43.53 -14.35
N GLU A 56 23.54 43.27 -13.73
CA GLU A 56 24.82 43.09 -14.40
C GLU A 56 25.01 41.63 -14.83
N LEU A 57 25.62 41.43 -16.00
CA LEU A 57 25.98 40.11 -16.51
C LEU A 57 27.47 39.87 -16.33
N SER A 58 27.84 38.65 -15.95
CA SER A 58 29.25 38.26 -15.78
C SER A 58 30.06 38.35 -17.07
N GLY A 59 31.39 38.30 -16.96
CA GLY A 59 32.29 38.23 -18.12
C GLY A 59 31.99 37.06 -19.07
N TYR A 60 31.43 35.95 -18.57
CA TYR A 60 31.08 34.79 -19.38
C TYR A 60 29.98 35.10 -20.41
N SER A 61 29.09 36.05 -20.13
CA SER A 61 28.05 36.50 -21.08
C SER A 61 28.64 36.90 -22.45
N ARG A 62 29.78 37.60 -22.46
CA ARG A 62 30.48 38.00 -23.69
C ARG A 62 31.09 36.81 -24.43
N ARG A 63 31.59 35.80 -23.72
CA ARG A 63 32.23 34.60 -24.31
C ARG A 63 31.24 33.74 -25.11
N VAL A 64 30.01 33.57 -24.60
CA VAL A 64 28.97 32.76 -25.26
C VAL A 64 27.91 33.59 -26.02
N GLY A 65 28.01 34.92 -26.00
CA GLY A 65 27.03 35.82 -26.60
C GLY A 65 25.66 35.69 -25.95
N ALA A 66 25.62 35.69 -24.61
CA ALA A 66 24.40 35.54 -23.83
C ALA A 66 23.82 36.88 -23.35
N THR A 67 22.50 36.92 -23.25
CA THR A 67 21.72 38.05 -22.75
C THR A 67 20.58 37.55 -21.87
N LEU A 68 20.20 38.33 -20.86
CA LEU A 68 19.00 38.09 -20.06
C LEU A 68 17.95 39.15 -20.40
N THR A 69 16.74 38.71 -20.79
CA THR A 69 15.61 39.59 -21.12
C THR A 69 14.67 39.79 -19.94
N SER A 70 14.67 38.85 -18.97
CA SER A 70 13.96 38.97 -17.70
C SER A 70 14.67 38.16 -16.61
N PRO A 71 14.76 38.67 -15.36
CA PRO A 71 14.42 40.03 -14.94
C PRO A 71 15.43 41.08 -15.41
N LYS A 72 15.08 42.37 -15.30
CA LYS A 72 15.91 43.51 -15.72
C LYS A 72 16.78 44.10 -14.61
N TYR A 73 16.38 43.87 -13.36
CA TYR A 73 16.93 44.53 -12.16
C TYR A 73 17.59 43.51 -11.23
N LYS A 74 18.57 43.98 -10.46
CA LYS A 74 19.29 43.16 -9.48
C LYS A 74 18.47 42.89 -8.23
N ASP A 75 17.68 43.87 -7.79
CA ASP A 75 16.91 43.83 -6.55
C ASP A 75 15.46 44.16 -6.89
N PHE A 76 14.50 43.27 -6.57
CA PHE A 76 13.07 43.49 -6.86
C PHE A 76 12.14 42.62 -5.99
N SER A 77 10.87 43.02 -5.91
CA SER A 77 9.78 42.31 -5.20
C SER A 77 8.84 41.61 -6.18
N VAL A 78 8.27 40.47 -5.75
CA VAL A 78 7.32 39.66 -6.55
C VAL A 78 6.22 39.05 -5.69
N ASN A 79 5.07 38.75 -6.30
CA ASN A 79 4.04 37.89 -5.73
C ASN A 79 4.29 36.43 -6.15
N SER A 80 4.89 35.64 -5.25
CA SER A 80 5.23 34.21 -5.38
C SER A 80 6.26 33.82 -6.45
N SER A 81 6.25 34.44 -7.64
CA SER A 81 7.00 33.94 -8.79
C SER A 81 7.38 35.02 -9.80
N PHE A 82 8.34 34.71 -10.67
CA PHE A 82 8.77 35.60 -11.76
C PHE A 82 9.33 34.81 -12.95
N MET A 83 9.58 35.50 -14.06
CA MET A 83 10.16 34.92 -15.27
C MET A 83 11.67 35.15 -15.33
N VAL A 84 12.44 34.07 -15.45
CA VAL A 84 13.81 34.10 -15.94
C VAL A 84 13.79 33.76 -17.43
N SER A 85 14.33 34.61 -18.29
CA SER A 85 14.45 34.32 -19.72
C SER A 85 15.62 35.05 -20.37
N GLY A 86 16.18 34.43 -21.40
CA GLY A 86 17.35 34.97 -22.09
C GLY A 86 17.62 34.31 -23.43
N ARG A 87 18.70 34.76 -24.08
CA ARG A 87 19.22 34.22 -25.34
C ARG A 87 20.71 33.92 -25.24
N ILE A 88 21.17 32.95 -26.02
CA ILE A 88 22.58 32.56 -26.15
C ILE A 88 22.86 32.35 -27.63
N ASN A 89 23.80 33.11 -28.19
CA ASN A 89 24.12 33.03 -29.62
C ASN A 89 24.98 31.79 -29.95
N ASN A 90 25.95 31.44 -29.09
CA ASN A 90 26.96 30.41 -29.38
C ASN A 90 26.63 29.03 -28.77
N THR A 91 25.39 28.55 -28.90
CA THR A 91 24.93 27.29 -28.27
C THR A 91 25.74 26.06 -28.66
N LYS A 92 26.24 25.97 -29.90
CA LYS A 92 27.03 24.83 -30.40
C LYS A 92 28.31 24.53 -29.59
N ARG A 93 28.80 25.49 -28.80
CA ARG A 93 29.98 25.31 -27.95
C ARG A 93 29.65 24.72 -26.58
N LEU A 94 28.41 24.88 -26.10
CA LEU A 94 27.97 24.47 -24.77
C LEU A 94 28.00 22.95 -24.62
N LYS A 95 28.37 22.47 -23.43
CA LYS A 95 28.46 21.03 -23.13
C LYS A 95 27.21 20.43 -22.49
N SER A 96 26.19 21.25 -22.22
CA SER A 96 24.86 20.86 -21.74
C SER A 96 23.78 21.71 -22.44
N SER A 97 22.58 21.14 -22.57
CA SER A 97 21.40 21.76 -23.21
C SER A 97 20.50 22.52 -22.22
N TYR A 98 20.93 22.71 -20.98
CA TYR A 98 20.14 23.33 -19.91
C TYR A 98 20.87 24.53 -19.30
N THR A 99 20.12 25.55 -18.91
CA THR A 99 20.54 26.64 -18.03
C THR A 99 20.20 26.25 -16.59
N LEU A 100 21.15 26.38 -15.67
CA LEU A 100 20.92 26.15 -14.25
C LEU A 100 20.42 27.44 -13.59
N ILE A 101 19.33 27.38 -12.84
CA ILE A 101 18.87 28.47 -11.98
C ILE A 101 18.84 27.95 -10.55
N THR A 102 19.66 28.50 -9.66
CA THR A 102 19.67 28.17 -8.23
C THR A 102 19.05 29.29 -7.42
N ILE A 103 18.35 28.91 -6.36
CA ILE A 103 17.60 29.81 -5.48
C ILE A 103 17.92 29.41 -4.05
N ARG A 104 18.30 30.37 -3.22
CA ARG A 104 18.55 30.19 -1.79
C ARG A 104 17.62 31.10 -0.99
N SER A 105 16.87 30.50 -0.07
CA SER A 105 16.04 31.20 0.92
C SER A 105 16.93 31.78 2.01
N GLU A 106 16.86 33.10 2.26
CA GLU A 106 17.58 33.73 3.37
C GLU A 106 16.98 33.36 4.75
N LYS A 107 15.71 32.97 4.78
CA LYS A 107 14.94 32.66 5.99
C LYS A 107 15.48 31.46 6.78
N ASP A 108 16.02 30.47 6.07
CA ASP A 108 16.42 29.16 6.61
C ASP A 108 17.61 28.50 5.88
N GLY A 109 18.21 29.19 4.91
CA GLY A 109 19.30 28.64 4.10
C GLY A 109 18.91 27.49 3.17
N SER A 110 17.62 27.20 3.00
CA SER A 110 17.15 26.16 2.09
C SER A 110 17.38 26.53 0.62
N HIS A 111 17.50 25.53 -0.25
CA HIS A 111 17.81 25.72 -1.67
C HIS A 111 16.81 25.03 -2.59
N PHE A 112 16.67 25.56 -3.81
CA PHE A 112 15.96 24.94 -4.94
C PHE A 112 16.74 25.18 -6.23
N LYS A 113 16.54 24.30 -7.24
CA LYS A 113 17.16 24.44 -8.57
C LYS A 113 16.17 24.13 -9.68
N TYR A 114 16.28 24.86 -10.79
CA TYR A 114 15.61 24.56 -12.06
C TYR A 114 16.67 24.28 -13.13
N LEU A 115 16.36 23.33 -14.03
CA LEU A 115 17.11 23.09 -15.28
C LEU A 115 16.24 23.57 -16.44
N ALA A 116 16.45 24.81 -16.86
CA ALA A 116 15.68 25.44 -17.93
C ALA A 116 16.23 25.00 -19.31
N PRO A 117 15.46 24.34 -20.19
CA PRO A 117 15.93 23.93 -21.51
C PRO A 117 16.40 25.12 -22.37
N ILE A 118 17.47 24.89 -23.14
CA ILE A 118 18.01 25.83 -24.13
C ILE A 118 17.56 25.39 -25.52
N GLU A 119 16.43 25.93 -25.98
CA GLU A 119 15.84 25.62 -27.28
C GLU A 119 16.13 26.74 -28.29
N ASN A 120 16.77 26.41 -29.41
CA ASN A 120 17.09 27.37 -30.48
C ASN A 120 17.79 28.66 -29.98
N GLY A 121 18.70 28.51 -29.00
CA GLY A 121 19.41 29.63 -28.40
C GLY A 121 18.58 30.48 -27.44
N ARG A 122 17.46 29.97 -26.92
CA ARG A 122 16.57 30.66 -25.98
C ARG A 122 16.31 29.77 -24.78
N PHE A 123 16.21 30.36 -23.60
CA PHE A 123 15.73 29.69 -22.39
C PHE A 123 14.66 30.55 -21.71
N LYS A 124 13.68 29.90 -21.09
CA LYS A 124 12.57 30.55 -20.39
C LYS A 124 12.09 29.63 -19.27
N GLN A 125 12.12 30.11 -18.02
CA GLN A 125 11.67 29.40 -16.84
C GLN A 125 10.84 30.34 -15.96
N LYS A 126 9.63 29.89 -15.57
CA LYS A 126 8.92 30.51 -14.45
C LYS A 126 9.56 29.99 -13.17
N VAL A 127 10.01 30.91 -12.32
CA VAL A 127 10.65 30.60 -11.04
C VAL A 127 9.64 30.85 -9.93
N GLN A 128 9.20 29.79 -9.26
CA GLN A 128 8.41 29.86 -8.04
C GLN A 128 9.34 29.95 -6.81
N LEU A 129 9.10 30.94 -5.95
CA LEU A 129 9.84 31.16 -4.70
C LEU A 129 9.24 30.29 -3.59
N PHE A 130 10.03 29.35 -3.09
CA PHE A 130 9.50 28.09 -2.59
C PHE A 130 9.21 28.02 -1.07
N ASN A 131 9.47 29.09 -0.31
CA ASN A 131 9.41 29.10 1.16
C ASN A 131 8.53 30.24 1.74
N GLY A 132 7.56 30.71 0.94
CA GLY A 132 6.67 31.81 1.29
C GLY A 132 7.39 33.16 1.37
N LYS A 133 6.91 34.05 2.24
CA LYS A 133 7.37 35.44 2.34
C LYS A 133 8.80 35.50 2.86
N GLY A 134 9.65 36.28 2.19
CA GLY A 134 11.06 36.42 2.55
C GLY A 134 11.93 36.91 1.39
N LYS A 135 13.23 36.99 1.64
CA LYS A 135 14.25 37.30 0.64
C LYS A 135 14.90 36.02 0.11
N TYR A 136 15.26 36.07 -1.17
CA TYR A 136 15.88 34.98 -1.90
C TYR A 136 17.06 35.49 -2.71
N ASP A 137 18.21 34.82 -2.58
CA ASP A 137 19.31 34.94 -3.52
C ASP A 137 19.03 34.02 -4.71
N VAL A 138 18.99 34.58 -5.92
CA VAL A 138 18.75 33.81 -7.15
C VAL A 138 19.90 34.02 -8.12
N LYS A 139 20.39 32.90 -8.64
CA LYS A 139 21.56 32.84 -9.52
C LYS A 139 21.20 32.09 -10.79
N VAL A 140 21.50 32.70 -11.93
CA VAL A 140 21.35 32.09 -13.26
C VAL A 140 22.74 31.76 -13.75
N SER A 141 23.00 30.50 -14.10
CA SER A 141 24.30 30.01 -14.54
C SER A 141 24.16 29.24 -15.85
N LEU A 142 25.05 29.53 -16.80
CA LEU A 142 25.07 28.90 -18.12
C LEU A 142 26.06 27.72 -18.14
N PRO A 143 25.80 26.68 -18.94
CA PRO A 143 26.70 25.55 -19.05
C PRO A 143 28.04 25.97 -19.65
N SER A 144 29.11 25.32 -19.20
CA SER A 144 30.47 25.53 -19.71
C SER A 144 30.57 25.13 -21.19
N ASP A 145 31.44 25.81 -21.92
CA ASP A 145 31.86 25.44 -23.27
C ASP A 145 33.12 24.55 -23.29
N GLU A 146 33.63 24.18 -22.11
CA GLU A 146 34.82 23.34 -21.91
C GLU A 146 34.45 21.99 -21.29
N SER A 147 33.67 21.98 -20.20
CA SER A 147 33.32 20.78 -19.41
C SER A 147 31.79 20.53 -19.35
N LYS A 148 31.37 19.26 -19.32
CA LYS A 148 29.94 18.87 -19.26
C LYS A 148 29.28 19.21 -17.94
N ASP A 149 30.01 19.08 -16.83
CA ASP A 149 29.46 19.11 -15.47
C ASP A 149 29.72 20.44 -14.75
N TYR A 150 30.11 21.49 -15.50
CA TYR A 150 30.43 22.81 -14.96
C TYR A 150 29.52 23.89 -15.53
N TYR A 151 29.13 24.84 -14.66
CA TYR A 151 28.30 25.99 -15.01
C TYR A 151 29.00 27.29 -14.57
N TYR A 152 28.99 28.30 -15.42
CA TYR A 152 29.47 29.65 -15.11
C TYR A 152 28.29 30.56 -14.81
N ASP A 153 28.39 31.31 -13.71
CA ASP A 153 27.38 32.29 -13.33
C ASP A 153 27.23 33.35 -14.42
N LEU A 154 25.98 33.57 -14.86
CA LEU A 154 25.60 34.62 -15.80
C LEU A 154 25.17 35.88 -15.06
N ALA A 155 24.34 35.73 -14.03
CA ALA A 155 23.79 36.83 -13.24
C ALA A 155 23.33 36.36 -11.85
N GLN A 156 23.30 37.28 -10.90
CA GLN A 156 22.82 37.07 -9.53
C GLN A 156 21.92 38.24 -9.11
N MET A 157 20.81 37.94 -8.44
CA MET A 157 19.74 38.89 -8.10
C MET A 157 19.13 38.55 -6.73
N ASN A 158 18.70 39.58 -6.00
CA ASN A 158 17.98 39.44 -4.73
C ASN A 158 16.49 39.66 -4.99
N VAL A 159 15.66 38.66 -4.66
CA VAL A 159 14.22 38.70 -4.92
C VAL A 159 13.46 38.64 -3.61
N THR A 160 12.57 39.60 -3.38
CA THR A 160 11.70 39.63 -2.19
C THR A 160 10.32 39.06 -2.56
N ASN A 161 9.97 37.90 -2.00
CA ASN A 161 8.60 37.40 -2.08
C ASN A 161 7.73 38.11 -1.05
N VAL A 162 6.66 38.78 -1.48
CA VAL A 162 5.68 39.38 -0.54
C VAL A 162 4.60 38.38 -0.10
N ASN A 163 4.42 37.28 -0.84
CA ASN A 163 3.35 36.30 -0.61
C ASN A 163 3.73 35.32 0.53
N PRO A 164 2.90 35.19 1.59
CA PRO A 164 3.17 34.30 2.72
C PRO A 164 3.00 32.80 2.40
N GLU A 165 2.26 32.43 1.35
CA GLU A 165 1.96 31.04 1.02
C GLU A 165 3.21 30.26 0.58
N VAL A 166 3.40 29.07 1.15
CA VAL A 166 4.42 28.13 0.70
C VAL A 166 3.91 27.41 -0.54
N LYS A 167 4.50 27.72 -1.70
CA LYS A 167 4.23 27.09 -3.00
C LYS A 167 5.56 26.70 -3.62
N ARG A 168 5.69 25.46 -4.08
CA ARG A 168 6.96 24.90 -4.61
C ARG A 168 6.66 24.09 -5.87
N ASP A 169 7.45 24.31 -6.92
CA ASP A 169 7.42 23.49 -8.12
C ASP A 169 8.11 22.15 -7.86
N VAL A 170 7.75 21.10 -8.60
CA VAL A 170 8.47 19.82 -8.56
C VAL A 170 9.90 20.06 -9.05
N LEU A 171 10.89 19.63 -8.26
CA LEU A 171 12.29 19.68 -8.68
C LEU A 171 12.51 18.55 -9.68
N TYR A 172 12.93 18.86 -10.91
CA TYR A 172 13.34 17.87 -11.90
C TYR A 172 14.86 17.86 -12.06
N THR A 173 15.44 16.66 -12.09
CA THR A 173 16.86 16.45 -12.40
C THR A 173 17.05 16.27 -13.91
N GLN A 174 18.30 16.24 -14.37
CA GLN A 174 18.61 15.93 -15.77
C GLN A 174 18.07 14.55 -16.21
N ASN A 175 18.06 13.59 -15.28
CA ASN A 175 17.59 12.23 -15.51
C ASN A 175 16.08 12.17 -15.81
N ALA A 176 15.24 13.04 -15.23
CA ALA A 176 13.83 13.13 -15.62
C ALA A 176 13.63 13.53 -17.09
N TYR A 177 14.47 14.42 -17.63
CA TYR A 177 14.39 14.80 -19.04
C TYR A 177 14.94 13.71 -19.97
N GLN A 178 15.99 12.99 -19.53
CA GLN A 178 16.56 11.86 -20.28
C GLN A 178 15.56 10.71 -20.42
N GLU A 179 14.91 10.33 -19.33
CA GLU A 179 13.90 9.26 -19.29
C GLU A 179 12.49 9.77 -19.62
N ASN A 180 12.32 11.03 -20.04
CA ASN A 180 11.04 11.66 -20.40
C ASN A 180 9.94 11.46 -19.32
N LEU A 181 10.33 11.52 -18.04
CA LEU A 181 9.44 11.43 -16.90
C LEU A 181 8.51 12.65 -16.84
N LYS A 182 7.21 12.40 -16.71
CA LYS A 182 6.17 13.43 -16.55
C LYS A 182 5.26 13.02 -15.40
N LEU A 183 5.25 13.81 -14.34
CA LEU A 183 4.25 13.68 -13.29
C LEU A 183 2.93 14.32 -13.75
N ASN A 184 1.81 13.80 -13.25
CA ASN A 184 0.48 14.36 -13.51
C ASN A 184 0.39 15.83 -13.02
N SER A 185 -0.36 16.67 -13.72
CA SER A 185 -0.49 18.12 -13.39
C SER A 185 -1.08 18.43 -12.02
N SER A 186 -1.72 17.45 -11.36
CA SER A 186 -2.18 17.53 -9.97
C SER A 186 -1.08 17.34 -8.92
N ILE A 187 0.15 17.01 -9.33
CA ILE A 187 1.30 16.80 -8.44
C ILE A 187 2.13 18.09 -8.38
N GLU A 188 1.98 18.80 -7.27
CA GLU A 188 2.77 19.99 -6.94
C GLU A 188 4.05 19.61 -6.16
N GLY A 189 5.06 20.49 -6.17
CA GLY A 189 6.33 20.27 -5.46
C GLY A 189 6.24 20.47 -3.94
N TYR A 190 5.14 21.05 -3.45
CA TYR A 190 4.73 21.00 -2.05
C TYR A 190 3.21 20.78 -2.01
N MET A 191 2.76 19.70 -1.38
CA MET A 191 1.35 19.38 -1.20
C MET A 191 1.02 19.16 0.27
N LYS A 192 -0.22 19.43 0.67
CA LYS A 192 -0.78 18.98 1.95
C LYS A 192 -1.74 17.81 1.70
N LYS A 193 -1.55 16.72 2.44
CA LYS A 193 -2.30 15.46 2.25
C LYS A 193 -2.54 14.77 3.59
N GLU A 194 -3.53 13.90 3.65
CA GLU A 194 -3.86 13.11 4.84
C GLU A 194 -3.51 11.64 4.57
N GLY A 195 -2.52 11.09 5.29
CA GLY A 195 -2.14 9.68 5.29
C GLY A 195 -1.47 9.14 4.02
N ASN A 196 -1.81 9.67 2.83
CA ASN A 196 -1.46 9.10 1.53
C ASN A 196 -1.23 10.19 0.48
N VAL A 197 -0.46 9.90 -0.56
CA VAL A 197 -0.36 10.72 -1.78
C VAL A 197 -0.38 9.84 -3.02
N ASP A 198 -1.14 10.25 -4.03
CA ASP A 198 -1.16 9.57 -5.33
C ASP A 198 0.05 10.02 -6.17
N ILE A 199 0.93 9.09 -6.55
CA ILE A 199 2.04 9.31 -7.48
C ILE A 199 1.62 8.75 -8.84
N LYS A 200 1.41 9.65 -9.80
CA LYS A 200 0.77 9.40 -11.10
C LYS A 200 1.56 10.06 -12.22
N GLY A 201 1.71 9.39 -13.36
CA GLY A 201 2.45 9.96 -14.49
C GLY A 201 2.83 8.96 -15.59
N SER A 202 3.82 9.35 -16.39
CA SER A 202 4.38 8.55 -17.47
C SER A 202 5.91 8.66 -17.53
N ILE A 203 6.58 7.61 -18.00
CA ILE A 203 8.01 7.55 -18.35
C ILE A 203 8.17 7.20 -19.84
N GLY A 204 9.27 7.60 -20.47
CA GLY A 204 9.57 7.28 -21.86
C GLY A 204 9.89 5.81 -22.13
N ASP A 205 10.47 5.10 -21.16
CA ASP A 205 10.72 3.66 -21.28
C ASP A 205 9.43 2.86 -21.04
N THR A 206 8.82 2.40 -22.14
CA THR A 206 7.63 1.55 -22.11
C THR A 206 7.91 0.12 -21.63
N LYS A 207 9.18 -0.27 -21.45
CA LYS A 207 9.60 -1.58 -20.91
C LYS A 207 9.98 -1.54 -19.43
N ALA A 208 10.05 -0.34 -18.82
CA ALA A 208 10.23 -0.22 -17.39
C ALA A 208 9.07 -0.93 -16.68
N LYS A 209 9.40 -1.85 -15.75
CA LYS A 209 8.40 -2.53 -14.92
C LYS A 209 8.00 -1.70 -13.70
N ASP A 210 8.93 -0.91 -13.18
CA ASP A 210 8.78 -0.19 -11.92
C ASP A 210 9.54 1.14 -11.93
N LEU A 211 9.03 2.11 -11.18
CA LEU A 211 9.81 3.22 -10.63
C LEU A 211 10.10 2.95 -9.14
N LEU A 212 10.99 3.75 -8.57
CA LEU A 212 11.28 3.73 -7.14
C LEU A 212 10.96 5.11 -6.52
N VAL A 213 10.07 5.14 -5.54
CA VAL A 213 9.85 6.31 -4.68
C VAL A 213 10.63 6.14 -3.39
N GLN A 214 11.65 6.97 -3.18
CA GLN A 214 12.32 7.07 -1.88
C GLN A 214 11.65 8.16 -1.04
N MET A 215 11.11 7.77 0.11
CA MET A 215 10.50 8.68 1.07
C MET A 215 11.42 8.92 2.26
N SER A 216 11.51 10.16 2.74
CA SER A 216 12.22 10.48 3.98
C SER A 216 11.54 11.55 4.83
N LYS A 217 11.77 11.46 6.14
CA LYS A 217 11.36 12.45 7.15
C LYS A 217 12.38 12.42 8.30
N GLY A 218 13.12 13.51 8.49
CA GLY A 218 14.24 13.53 9.43
C GLY A 218 15.29 12.47 9.07
N THR A 219 15.58 11.55 9.99
CA THR A 219 16.49 10.40 9.78
C THR A 219 15.78 9.17 9.23
N GLN A 220 14.45 9.13 9.19
CA GLN A 220 13.68 7.99 8.67
C GLN A 220 13.68 8.03 7.15
N VAL A 221 13.98 6.87 6.53
CA VAL A 221 14.00 6.69 5.07
C VAL A 221 13.35 5.36 4.73
N THR A 222 12.55 5.31 3.67
CA THR A 222 12.07 4.07 3.06
C THR A 222 12.08 4.15 1.54
N LYS A 223 11.83 3.01 0.90
CA LYS A 223 11.81 2.79 -0.54
C LYS A 223 10.52 2.04 -0.91
N ILE A 224 9.82 2.54 -1.92
CA ILE A 224 8.52 2.03 -2.36
C ILE A 224 8.61 1.79 -3.87
N MET A 225 8.38 0.56 -4.31
CA MET A 225 8.24 0.25 -5.72
C MET A 225 6.91 0.78 -6.23
N VAL A 226 6.92 1.41 -7.40
CA VAL A 226 5.74 1.97 -8.06
C VAL A 226 5.63 1.26 -9.41
N PRO A 227 4.67 0.34 -9.61
CA PRO A 227 4.55 -0.41 -10.85
C PRO A 227 4.28 0.51 -12.05
N VAL A 228 4.80 0.09 -13.21
CA VAL A 228 4.70 0.78 -14.49
C VAL A 228 4.09 -0.17 -15.51
N GLU A 229 2.94 0.21 -16.06
CA GLU A 229 2.26 -0.51 -17.14
C GLU A 229 2.33 0.32 -18.42
N ASN A 230 2.98 -0.21 -19.46
CA ASN A 230 3.12 0.44 -20.76
C ASN A 230 3.63 1.91 -20.66
N GLY A 231 4.62 2.14 -19.78
CA GLY A 231 5.20 3.47 -19.53
C GLY A 231 4.34 4.41 -18.67
N HIS A 232 3.21 3.95 -18.12
CA HIS A 232 2.33 4.73 -17.23
C HIS A 232 2.34 4.17 -15.82
N PHE A 233 2.20 5.04 -14.81
CA PHE A 233 2.11 4.62 -13.41
C PHE A 233 1.03 5.40 -12.66
N ASP A 234 0.35 4.69 -11.77
CA ASP A 234 -0.63 5.22 -10.84
C ASP A 234 -0.49 4.42 -9.53
N THR A 235 -0.02 5.06 -8.46
CA THR A 235 0.16 4.38 -7.17
C THR A 235 -0.14 5.33 -6.02
N ARG A 236 -1.02 4.88 -5.11
CA ARG A 236 -1.26 5.54 -3.84
C ARG A 236 -0.15 5.17 -2.85
N VAL A 237 0.75 6.12 -2.59
CA VAL A 237 1.87 5.99 -1.66
C VAL A 237 1.42 6.37 -0.24
N PRO A 238 1.46 5.46 0.75
CA PRO A 238 1.21 5.81 2.15
C PRO A 238 2.38 6.62 2.74
N LEU A 239 2.07 7.57 3.64
CA LEU A 239 3.01 8.48 4.29
C LEU A 239 3.40 7.91 5.67
N TYR A 240 4.21 6.84 5.66
CA TYR A 240 4.49 5.96 6.80
C TYR A 240 4.97 6.64 8.10
N PHE A 241 5.51 7.86 8.06
CA PHE A 241 6.23 8.44 9.20
C PHE A 241 5.38 9.42 10.06
N GLY A 242 4.05 9.43 9.93
CA GLY A 242 3.14 10.27 10.71
C GLY A 242 3.23 11.78 10.40
N GLU A 243 2.69 12.64 11.27
CA GLU A 243 2.38 14.04 10.95
C GLU A 243 3.60 14.89 10.56
N GLY A 244 3.50 15.65 9.47
CA GLY A 244 4.49 16.65 9.02
C GLY A 244 5.11 16.37 7.65
N VAL A 245 6.13 17.17 7.31
CA VAL A 245 6.67 17.25 5.94
C VAL A 245 7.61 16.08 5.61
N HIS A 246 7.16 15.23 4.71
CA HIS A 246 7.95 14.20 4.04
C HIS A 246 8.62 14.78 2.78
N THR A 247 9.76 14.23 2.39
CA THR A 247 10.36 14.42 1.07
C THR A 247 10.19 13.13 0.28
N LEU A 248 9.64 13.23 -0.94
CA LEU A 248 9.47 12.11 -1.87
C LEU A 248 10.36 12.34 -3.09
N LYS A 249 11.24 11.39 -3.34
CA LYS A 249 12.11 11.35 -4.52
C LYS A 249 11.60 10.27 -5.47
N VAL A 250 11.09 10.67 -6.62
CA VAL A 250 10.73 9.75 -7.71
C VAL A 250 12.02 9.45 -8.47
N MET A 251 12.36 8.17 -8.57
CA MET A 251 13.57 7.67 -9.18
C MET A 251 13.22 6.72 -10.34
N THR A 252 13.88 6.87 -11.48
CA THR A 252 13.67 6.01 -12.65
C THR A 252 14.76 4.94 -12.75
N PRO A 253 14.50 3.79 -13.38
CA PRO A 253 15.54 2.81 -13.68
C PRO A 253 16.70 3.44 -14.44
N ALA A 254 17.93 3.01 -14.17
CA ALA A 254 19.09 3.41 -14.95
C ALA A 254 19.25 2.51 -16.18
N SER A 255 19.41 3.13 -17.35
CA SER A 255 19.60 2.41 -18.59
C SER A 255 20.82 1.48 -18.51
N ASN A 256 20.60 0.18 -18.73
CA ASN A 256 21.60 -0.91 -18.73
C ASN A 256 22.16 -1.36 -17.35
N VAL A 257 21.60 -0.93 -16.21
CA VAL A 257 21.99 -1.47 -14.89
C VAL A 257 20.75 -1.96 -14.14
N ALA A 258 20.59 -3.28 -14.05
CA ALA A 258 19.47 -3.89 -13.35
C ALA A 258 19.44 -3.47 -11.87
N ASN A 259 18.23 -3.19 -11.36
CA ASN A 259 17.96 -2.79 -9.97
C ASN A 259 18.65 -1.49 -9.50
N TYR A 260 19.19 -0.69 -10.41
CA TYR A 260 19.74 0.63 -10.09
C TYR A 260 18.81 1.75 -10.54
N TYR A 261 18.61 2.76 -9.69
CA TYR A 261 17.66 3.84 -9.91
C TYR A 261 18.32 5.21 -9.72
N ASN A 262 18.00 6.15 -10.61
CA ASN A 262 18.50 7.52 -10.58
C ASN A 262 17.39 8.49 -10.14
N GLU A 263 17.71 9.45 -9.28
CA GLU A 263 16.77 10.51 -8.88
C GLU A 263 16.34 11.31 -10.10
N ALA A 264 15.03 11.35 -10.36
CA ALA A 264 14.42 12.04 -11.49
C ALA A 264 13.64 13.28 -11.02
N ALA A 265 12.84 13.15 -9.96
CA ALA A 265 12.10 14.27 -9.39
C ALA A 265 12.09 14.27 -7.85
N GLU A 266 11.98 15.45 -7.23
CA GLU A 266 11.79 15.63 -5.79
C GLU A 266 10.60 16.57 -5.50
N LEU A 267 9.71 16.13 -4.61
CA LEU A 267 8.58 16.89 -4.10
C LEU A 267 8.43 16.71 -2.57
N LYS A 268 7.66 17.58 -1.92
CA LYS A 268 7.42 17.55 -0.48
C LYS A 268 5.92 17.37 -0.18
N VAL A 269 5.61 16.58 0.85
CA VAL A 269 4.23 16.32 1.27
C VAL A 269 4.08 16.53 2.77
N ASP A 270 3.32 17.55 3.16
CA ASP A 270 2.89 17.79 4.53
C ASP A 270 1.75 16.82 4.87
N ASN A 271 2.06 15.79 5.66
CA ASN A 271 1.10 14.79 6.12
C ASN A 271 0.32 15.33 7.33
N THR A 272 -1.01 15.41 7.25
CA THR A 272 -1.87 15.80 8.39
C THR A 272 -2.25 14.65 9.31
N SER A 273 -1.97 13.41 8.94
CA SER A 273 -2.26 12.24 9.79
C SER A 273 -1.07 11.96 10.71
N ASP A 274 -1.35 11.76 12.00
CA ASP A 274 -0.42 11.27 13.01
C ASP A 274 -0.09 9.78 12.86
N THR A 275 -0.81 9.06 12.00
CA THR A 275 -0.68 7.61 11.79
C THR A 275 0.73 7.25 11.32
N VAL A 276 1.43 6.47 12.14
CA VAL A 276 2.70 5.82 11.80
C VAL A 276 2.42 4.41 11.32
N SER A 277 3.04 4.02 10.21
CA SER A 277 2.90 2.72 9.57
C SER A 277 4.24 2.30 8.94
N GLN A 278 4.27 1.20 8.21
CA GLN A 278 5.48 0.61 7.62
C GLN A 278 5.19 0.13 6.20
N PRO A 279 6.20 0.04 5.31
CA PRO A 279 6.03 -0.65 4.03
C PRO A 279 5.68 -2.14 4.26
N ILE A 280 4.97 -2.72 3.30
CA ILE A 280 4.81 -4.17 3.19
C ILE A 280 6.00 -4.71 2.39
N GLU A 281 6.61 -5.79 2.87
CA GLU A 281 7.67 -6.51 2.18
C GLU A 281 7.04 -7.54 1.25
N PHE A 282 7.18 -7.35 -0.06
CA PHE A 282 6.68 -8.29 -1.06
C PHE A 282 7.79 -9.24 -1.52
N SER A 283 7.45 -10.51 -1.71
CA SER A 283 8.40 -11.51 -2.21
C SER A 283 8.64 -11.39 -3.72
N LYS A 284 9.54 -12.22 -4.25
CA LYS A 284 9.70 -12.38 -5.70
C LYS A 284 8.45 -13.04 -6.31
N GLU A 285 7.90 -14.01 -5.59
CA GLU A 285 6.74 -14.82 -5.95
C GLU A 285 5.43 -14.00 -6.00
N TYR A 286 5.32 -12.90 -5.23
CA TYR A 286 4.23 -11.92 -5.34
C TYR A 286 4.08 -11.43 -6.79
N ASN A 287 5.17 -10.93 -7.36
CA ASN A 287 5.18 -10.41 -8.74
C ASN A 287 5.10 -11.55 -9.77
N GLU A 288 5.82 -12.65 -9.55
CA GLU A 288 5.86 -13.77 -10.52
C GLU A 288 4.57 -14.58 -10.58
N ARG A 289 3.72 -14.53 -9.55
CA ARG A 289 2.37 -15.11 -9.54
C ARG A 289 1.25 -14.05 -9.67
N GLY A 290 1.61 -12.81 -10.00
CA GLY A 290 0.65 -11.75 -10.33
C GLY A 290 -0.28 -11.35 -9.17
N PHE A 291 0.19 -11.42 -7.93
CA PHE A 291 -0.57 -10.96 -6.77
C PHE A 291 -0.64 -9.43 -6.72
N THR A 292 -1.81 -8.92 -6.31
CA THR A 292 -2.02 -7.52 -5.95
C THR A 292 -2.71 -7.47 -4.60
N LEU A 293 -2.03 -6.94 -3.58
CA LEU A 293 -2.60 -6.75 -2.23
C LEU A 293 -3.30 -5.38 -2.14
N GLU A 294 -4.60 -5.39 -1.84
CA GLU A 294 -5.42 -4.17 -1.67
C GLU A 294 -5.55 -3.77 -0.18
N SER A 295 -5.61 -4.76 0.71
CA SER A 295 -5.72 -4.59 2.16
C SER A 295 -4.91 -5.69 2.87
N PRO A 296 -4.01 -5.36 3.82
CA PRO A 296 -3.61 -4.01 4.23
C PRO A 296 -2.83 -3.26 3.15
N ALA A 297 -2.91 -1.93 3.17
CA ALA A 297 -2.09 -1.04 2.33
C ALA A 297 -0.72 -0.70 2.94
N ALA A 298 -0.49 -1.03 4.22
CA ALA A 298 0.73 -0.76 4.97
C ALA A 298 0.87 -1.73 6.15
N GLY A 299 2.09 -2.00 6.60
CA GLY A 299 2.37 -2.62 7.90
C GLY A 299 2.35 -1.60 9.06
N GLY A 300 2.67 -2.06 10.27
CA GLY A 300 2.75 -1.23 11.49
C GLY A 300 1.42 -0.71 12.02
N MET A 301 0.30 -1.07 11.40
CA MET A 301 -1.03 -0.55 11.74
C MET A 301 -1.57 -1.15 13.04
N LYS A 302 -2.32 -0.33 13.79
CA LYS A 302 -3.03 -0.75 14.99
C LYS A 302 -4.42 -1.27 14.64
N THR A 303 -4.78 -2.44 15.17
CA THR A 303 -6.13 -2.99 15.10
C THR A 303 -6.57 -3.55 16.45
N GLY A 304 -7.87 -3.80 16.59
CA GLY A 304 -8.41 -4.60 17.68
C GLY A 304 -8.02 -6.07 17.51
N LEU A 305 -9.00 -6.93 17.25
CA LEU A 305 -8.77 -8.38 17.25
C LEU A 305 -8.50 -8.97 15.85
N ASP A 306 -9.19 -8.47 14.85
CA ASP A 306 -9.16 -8.95 13.47
C ASP A 306 -8.63 -7.89 12.49
N TYR A 307 -8.26 -8.35 11.30
CA TYR A 307 -7.96 -7.48 10.17
C TYR A 307 -8.35 -8.14 8.85
N GLU A 308 -8.61 -7.32 7.84
CA GLU A 308 -9.00 -7.74 6.49
C GLU A 308 -7.74 -8.05 5.65
N LEU A 309 -7.70 -9.21 5.00
CA LEU A 309 -6.82 -9.47 3.88
C LEU A 309 -7.65 -9.41 2.60
N LYS A 310 -7.30 -8.50 1.69
CA LYS A 310 -8.00 -8.30 0.43
C LYS A 310 -7.03 -8.14 -0.72
N GLY A 311 -7.33 -8.71 -1.88
CA GLY A 311 -6.53 -8.55 -3.06
C GLY A 311 -6.99 -9.37 -4.25
N LYS A 312 -6.14 -9.43 -5.27
CA LYS A 312 -6.37 -10.12 -6.54
C LYS A 312 -5.14 -10.89 -7.00
N ILE A 313 -5.36 -11.78 -7.97
CA ILE A 313 -4.35 -12.51 -8.73
C ILE A 313 -4.63 -12.23 -10.22
N ASP A 314 -3.62 -11.92 -11.04
CA ASP A 314 -3.80 -11.84 -12.50
C ASP A 314 -4.22 -13.21 -13.05
N PRO A 315 -5.39 -13.34 -13.72
CA PRO A 315 -5.85 -14.60 -14.31
C PRO A 315 -4.88 -15.26 -15.31
N ASN A 316 -3.92 -14.48 -15.84
CA ASN A 316 -2.92 -14.92 -16.80
C ASN A 316 -1.58 -15.31 -16.15
N ALA A 317 -1.41 -15.06 -14.85
CA ALA A 317 -0.17 -15.35 -14.15
C ALA A 317 0.01 -16.87 -13.91
N PRO A 318 1.28 -17.34 -13.78
CA PRO A 318 1.58 -18.70 -13.36
C PRO A 318 0.80 -19.12 -12.11
N PHE A 319 0.20 -20.31 -12.15
CA PHE A 319 -0.54 -20.94 -11.05
C PHE A 319 -1.84 -20.21 -10.60
N ALA A 320 -2.25 -19.14 -11.26
CA ALA A 320 -3.45 -18.38 -10.87
C ALA A 320 -4.74 -19.22 -10.85
N LYS A 321 -4.86 -20.20 -11.76
CA LYS A 321 -6.01 -21.12 -11.86
C LYS A 321 -6.04 -22.21 -10.79
N ASP A 322 -4.87 -22.53 -10.26
CA ASP A 322 -4.65 -23.60 -9.28
C ASP A 322 -4.56 -23.05 -7.84
N THR A 323 -4.54 -21.72 -7.68
CA THR A 323 -4.48 -21.03 -6.39
C THR A 323 -5.90 -20.71 -5.89
N ASP A 324 -6.51 -21.67 -5.19
CA ASP A 324 -7.84 -21.55 -4.61
C ASP A 324 -7.89 -20.88 -3.21
N THR A 325 -6.72 -20.70 -2.58
CA THR A 325 -6.61 -20.26 -1.18
C THR A 325 -5.34 -19.44 -0.97
N VAL A 326 -5.45 -18.32 -0.26
CA VAL A 326 -4.33 -17.56 0.30
C VAL A 326 -4.27 -17.84 1.81
N PHE A 327 -3.06 -18.08 2.34
CA PHE A 327 -2.87 -18.34 3.76
C PHE A 327 -2.28 -17.12 4.46
N VAL A 328 -2.75 -16.85 5.68
CA VAL A 328 -2.15 -15.84 6.56
C VAL A 328 -1.64 -16.52 7.81
N GLN A 329 -0.38 -16.33 8.15
CA GLN A 329 0.18 -16.70 9.44
C GLN A 329 0.36 -15.45 10.29
N THR A 330 -0.16 -15.46 11.51
CA THR A 330 0.10 -14.42 12.52
C THR A 330 1.01 -14.97 13.60
N LYS A 331 2.12 -14.28 13.87
CA LYS A 331 3.14 -14.70 14.82
C LYS A 331 3.35 -13.67 15.93
N LYS A 332 3.53 -14.14 17.17
CA LYS A 332 3.90 -13.34 18.33
C LYS A 332 4.87 -14.11 19.22
N GLY A 333 6.16 -13.79 19.12
CA GLY A 333 7.22 -14.58 19.77
C GLY A 333 7.27 -15.99 19.18
N SER A 334 7.11 -17.01 20.03
CA SER A 334 7.03 -18.43 19.62
C SER A 334 5.61 -18.91 19.29
N LEU A 335 4.59 -18.05 19.41
CA LEU A 335 3.19 -18.39 19.16
C LEU A 335 2.82 -18.06 17.72
N GLU A 336 2.28 -19.03 17.01
CA GLU A 336 1.87 -18.91 15.61
C GLU A 336 0.45 -19.45 15.45
N ALA A 337 -0.32 -18.85 14.54
CA ALA A 337 -1.63 -19.33 14.11
C ALA A 337 -1.79 -19.07 12.61
N MET A 338 -2.47 -19.98 11.91
CA MET A 338 -2.69 -19.87 10.46
C MET A 338 -4.19 -19.71 10.15
N TYR A 339 -4.49 -18.97 9.07
CA TYR A 339 -5.82 -18.72 8.53
C TYR A 339 -5.84 -19.03 7.03
N ALA A 340 -7.00 -19.42 6.52
CA ALA A 340 -7.23 -19.66 5.10
C ALA A 340 -8.23 -18.62 4.58
N VAL A 341 -7.85 -17.89 3.53
CA VAL A 341 -8.69 -16.91 2.83
C VAL A 341 -8.98 -17.46 1.43
N PRO A 342 -10.23 -17.87 1.13
CA PRO A 342 -10.57 -18.43 -0.18
C PRO A 342 -10.37 -17.42 -1.31
N VAL A 343 -9.86 -17.91 -2.44
CA VAL A 343 -9.81 -17.19 -3.71
C VAL A 343 -11.04 -17.57 -4.54
N LYS A 344 -11.77 -16.58 -5.05
CA LYS A 344 -12.92 -16.74 -5.95
C LYS A 344 -12.81 -15.75 -7.09
N ASP A 345 -12.94 -16.22 -8.33
CA ASP A 345 -12.77 -15.42 -9.54
C ASP A 345 -11.47 -14.58 -9.53
N TYR A 346 -10.38 -15.20 -9.07
CA TYR A 346 -9.05 -14.59 -8.88
C TYR A 346 -9.01 -13.42 -7.89
N THR A 347 -10.02 -13.28 -7.03
CA THR A 347 -10.06 -12.30 -5.93
C THR A 347 -10.06 -13.01 -4.58
N PHE A 348 -9.41 -12.42 -3.57
CA PHE A 348 -9.46 -12.90 -2.19
C PHE A 348 -9.89 -11.77 -1.27
N ASP A 349 -10.78 -12.10 -0.34
CA ASP A 349 -11.37 -11.17 0.62
C ASP A 349 -11.76 -11.98 1.86
N GLY A 350 -11.13 -11.69 3.00
CA GLY A 350 -11.37 -12.42 4.23
C GLY A 350 -10.63 -11.85 5.42
N LYS A 351 -10.69 -12.56 6.55
CA LYS A 351 -10.18 -12.08 7.83
C LYS A 351 -9.12 -12.98 8.43
N PHE A 352 -8.17 -12.35 9.12
CA PHE A 352 -7.23 -13.02 10.03
C PHE A 352 -7.26 -12.32 11.40
N TYR A 353 -6.74 -12.99 12.44
CA TYR A 353 -6.91 -12.54 13.82
C TYR A 353 -5.59 -12.51 14.60
N LEU A 354 -5.36 -11.45 15.37
CA LEU A 354 -4.18 -11.25 16.21
C LEU A 354 -4.41 -11.88 17.61
N ARG A 355 -4.63 -13.19 17.65
CA ARG A 355 -5.32 -13.88 18.77
C ARG A 355 -4.62 -13.88 20.15
N PHE A 356 -3.31 -13.67 20.20
CA PHE A 356 -2.45 -13.88 21.38
C PHE A 356 -2.33 -12.63 22.30
N GLY A 357 -3.37 -11.80 22.38
CA GLY A 357 -3.42 -10.58 23.21
C GLY A 357 -2.59 -9.38 22.69
N PRO A 358 -2.47 -8.30 23.48
CA PRO A 358 -2.00 -6.99 23.00
C PRO A 358 -0.49 -6.97 22.66
N GLY A 359 -0.11 -6.14 21.70
CA GLY A 359 1.28 -5.94 21.26
C GLY A 359 1.50 -6.26 19.77
N LYS A 360 2.77 -6.32 19.37
CA LYS A 360 3.17 -6.51 17.96
C LYS A 360 3.09 -7.95 17.49
N TYR A 361 2.77 -8.10 16.22
CA TYR A 361 2.70 -9.35 15.47
C TYR A 361 3.47 -9.21 14.16
N ASP A 362 4.15 -10.28 13.77
CA ASP A 362 4.58 -10.48 12.39
C ASP A 362 3.44 -11.20 11.64
N VAL A 363 3.14 -10.74 10.42
CA VAL A 363 2.07 -11.30 9.58
C VAL A 363 2.68 -11.68 8.24
N ASN A 364 2.63 -12.98 7.94
CA ASN A 364 3.11 -13.55 6.68
C ASN A 364 1.90 -13.99 5.84
N VAL A 365 1.88 -13.58 4.58
CA VAL A 365 0.92 -14.03 3.56
C VAL A 365 1.62 -15.05 2.67
N PHE A 366 0.96 -16.18 2.43
CA PHE A 366 1.48 -17.30 1.66
C PHE A 366 0.49 -17.79 0.60
N ALA A 367 1.00 -18.41 -0.46
CA ALA A 367 0.21 -19.22 -1.39
C ALA A 367 0.71 -20.68 -1.38
N PRO A 368 -0.13 -21.66 -1.76
CA PRO A 368 0.31 -23.04 -1.99
C PRO A 368 1.50 -23.13 -2.95
N GLU A 369 2.49 -23.95 -2.63
CA GLU A 369 3.53 -24.32 -3.60
C GLU A 369 3.02 -25.44 -4.50
N ILE A 370 2.71 -25.09 -5.75
CA ILE A 370 2.09 -25.99 -6.72
C ILE A 370 3.20 -26.66 -7.53
N SER A 371 3.72 -27.74 -6.96
CA SER A 371 4.77 -28.57 -7.57
C SER A 371 4.19 -29.90 -8.08
N SER A 372 4.84 -30.50 -9.08
CA SER A 372 4.53 -31.85 -9.57
C SER A 372 5.08 -32.98 -8.68
N ALA A 373 5.79 -32.65 -7.60
CA ALA A 373 6.31 -33.62 -6.66
C ALA A 373 5.21 -34.05 -5.67
N ASN A 374 4.85 -35.33 -5.69
CA ASN A 374 3.86 -35.90 -4.79
C ASN A 374 4.42 -36.07 -3.38
N THR A 375 4.57 -34.96 -2.64
CA THR A 375 5.05 -34.94 -1.25
C THR A 375 3.89 -34.93 -0.28
N SER A 376 3.97 -35.72 0.80
CA SER A 376 3.00 -35.70 1.90
C SER A 376 3.10 -34.48 2.82
N VAL A 377 3.79 -33.42 2.39
CA VAL A 377 4.05 -32.19 3.14
C VAL A 377 3.55 -31.03 2.31
N GLN A 378 2.78 -30.16 2.94
CA GLN A 378 2.27 -28.95 2.30
C GLN A 378 3.35 -27.87 2.32
N HIS A 379 3.77 -27.47 1.12
CA HIS A 379 4.76 -26.44 0.91
C HIS A 379 4.07 -25.11 0.58
N PHE A 380 4.69 -24.00 0.97
CA PHE A 380 4.14 -22.65 0.81
C PHE A 380 5.21 -21.74 0.19
N VAL A 381 4.77 -20.80 -0.64
CA VAL A 381 5.60 -19.66 -1.06
C VAL A 381 5.17 -18.41 -0.29
N GLY A 382 6.15 -17.65 0.19
CA GLY A 382 5.90 -16.33 0.76
C GLY A 382 5.41 -15.38 -0.33
N ILE A 383 4.43 -14.53 -0.01
CA ILE A 383 3.82 -13.54 -0.90
C ILE A 383 4.05 -12.15 -0.33
N ALA A 384 3.71 -11.93 0.94
CA ALA A 384 3.94 -10.65 1.62
C ALA A 384 4.30 -10.86 3.09
N HIS A 385 5.06 -9.94 3.66
CA HIS A 385 5.34 -9.84 5.09
C HIS A 385 5.12 -8.41 5.57
N PHE A 386 4.45 -8.25 6.71
CA PHE A 386 4.24 -6.96 7.36
C PHE A 386 4.00 -7.13 8.86
N THR A 387 4.21 -6.08 9.64
CA THR A 387 3.87 -6.08 11.07
C THR A 387 2.47 -5.53 11.32
N MET A 388 1.86 -5.91 12.44
CA MET A 388 0.64 -5.29 12.97
C MET A 388 0.72 -5.15 14.50
N GLU A 389 -0.08 -4.26 15.08
CA GLU A 389 -0.19 -4.09 16.53
C GLU A 389 -1.63 -4.31 17.01
N ASN A 390 -1.83 -5.31 17.86
CA ASN A 390 -3.09 -5.58 18.54
C ASN A 390 -3.21 -4.66 19.77
N ILE A 391 -4.28 -3.86 19.85
CA ILE A 391 -4.60 -3.02 21.03
C ILE A 391 -5.65 -3.63 21.98
N ASN A 392 -6.29 -4.75 21.60
CA ASN A 392 -7.18 -5.52 22.45
C ASN A 392 -6.39 -6.17 23.60
N GLN A 393 -6.83 -5.91 24.84
CA GLN A 393 -6.14 -6.36 26.05
C GLN A 393 -6.32 -7.86 26.34
N ASN A 394 -7.27 -8.53 25.69
CA ASN A 394 -7.62 -9.92 25.95
C ASN A 394 -6.90 -10.90 25.02
N ASP A 395 -6.34 -11.96 25.58
CA ASP A 395 -5.96 -13.15 24.82
C ASP A 395 -7.20 -14.04 24.61
N VAL A 396 -7.49 -14.39 23.37
CA VAL A 396 -8.70 -15.13 22.98
C VAL A 396 -8.37 -16.32 22.06
N ARG A 397 -7.12 -16.82 22.15
CA ARG A 397 -6.55 -17.83 21.25
C ARG A 397 -7.31 -19.16 21.15
N TYR A 398 -8.19 -19.44 22.10
CA TYR A 398 -8.94 -20.69 22.21
C TYR A 398 -10.40 -20.59 21.75
N SER A 399 -10.88 -19.40 21.39
CA SER A 399 -12.28 -19.17 20.98
C SER A 399 -12.45 -18.79 19.51
N LEU A 400 -11.36 -18.43 18.82
CA LEU A 400 -11.39 -17.93 17.46
C LEU A 400 -11.30 -19.03 16.38
N PRO A 401 -11.81 -18.79 15.17
CA PRO A 401 -11.59 -19.69 14.03
C PRO A 401 -10.11 -19.72 13.64
N SER A 402 -9.72 -20.73 12.88
CA SER A 402 -8.38 -20.86 12.30
C SER A 402 -8.41 -21.72 11.05
N ARG A 403 -7.24 -21.94 10.44
CA ARG A 403 -7.08 -22.90 9.36
C ARG A 403 -7.71 -24.24 9.74
N GLY A 404 -8.66 -24.69 8.92
CA GLY A 404 -9.39 -25.93 9.15
C GLY A 404 -10.47 -25.87 10.23
N ILE A 405 -10.54 -24.80 11.05
CA ILE A 405 -11.45 -24.69 12.19
C ILE A 405 -12.37 -23.48 11.98
N GLN A 406 -13.36 -23.62 11.08
CA GLN A 406 -14.33 -22.56 10.77
C GLN A 406 -15.42 -22.42 11.86
N SER A 407 -15.05 -22.02 13.08
CA SER A 407 -16.00 -21.85 14.19
C SER A 407 -16.95 -20.65 14.05
N ASP A 408 -16.67 -19.75 13.10
CA ASP A 408 -17.50 -18.62 12.70
C ASP A 408 -18.47 -18.95 11.55
N ASP A 409 -18.40 -20.15 10.97
CA ASP A 409 -19.31 -20.59 9.92
C ASP A 409 -20.75 -20.83 10.42
N MET A 410 -21.73 -20.48 9.58
CA MET A 410 -23.16 -20.55 9.90
C MET A 410 -23.70 -21.99 10.04
N GLU A 411 -23.19 -22.97 9.29
CA GLU A 411 -23.58 -24.37 9.41
C GLU A 411 -22.99 -24.98 10.68
N ILE A 412 -21.71 -24.73 10.95
CA ILE A 412 -21.02 -25.13 12.20
C ILE A 412 -21.75 -24.54 13.41
N GLY A 413 -22.08 -23.25 13.40
CA GLY A 413 -22.82 -22.58 14.48
C GLY A 413 -24.22 -23.16 14.71
N ARG A 414 -24.98 -23.41 13.64
CA ARG A 414 -26.31 -24.05 13.73
C ARG A 414 -26.24 -25.46 14.31
N LEU A 415 -25.25 -26.26 13.89
CA LEU A 415 -25.06 -27.61 14.41
C LEU A 415 -24.62 -27.58 15.88
N SER A 416 -23.68 -26.72 16.25
CA SER A 416 -23.24 -26.55 17.63
C SER A 416 -24.42 -26.18 18.55
N ALA A 417 -25.19 -25.15 18.20
CA ALA A 417 -26.38 -24.75 18.95
C ALA A 417 -27.40 -25.90 19.10
N LYS A 418 -27.59 -26.72 18.06
CA LYS A 418 -28.46 -27.91 18.12
C LYS A 418 -27.93 -29.00 19.04
N LEU A 419 -26.62 -29.26 19.06
CA LEU A 419 -25.99 -30.27 19.93
C LEU A 419 -25.99 -29.84 21.41
N MET A 420 -25.83 -28.54 21.66
CA MET A 420 -25.78 -27.95 23.00
C MET A 420 -27.16 -27.55 23.56
N ALA A 421 -28.23 -27.66 22.77
CA ALA A 421 -29.59 -27.42 23.22
C ALA A 421 -29.94 -28.27 24.45
N ASN A 422 -30.51 -27.65 25.48
CA ASN A 422 -30.86 -28.27 26.76
C ASN A 422 -29.67 -28.95 27.48
N ARG A 423 -28.45 -28.39 27.34
CA ARG A 423 -27.26 -28.75 28.13
C ARG A 423 -26.91 -27.61 29.08
N HIS A 424 -26.92 -27.88 30.39
CA HIS A 424 -26.85 -26.83 31.42
C HIS A 424 -25.42 -26.53 31.91
N ASN A 425 -24.44 -27.39 31.65
CA ASN A 425 -23.04 -27.21 32.01
C ASN A 425 -22.13 -27.51 30.80
N ASP A 426 -20.88 -27.05 30.86
CA ASP A 426 -19.95 -27.16 29.74
C ASP A 426 -19.43 -28.59 29.51
N LYS A 427 -19.42 -29.44 30.55
CA LYS A 427 -19.09 -30.87 30.40
C LYS A 427 -20.11 -31.60 29.52
N ASP A 428 -21.40 -31.33 29.70
CA ASP A 428 -22.47 -31.93 28.90
C ASP A 428 -22.49 -31.39 27.46
N LYS A 429 -22.14 -30.12 27.25
CA LYS A 429 -21.94 -29.54 25.91
C LYS A 429 -20.76 -30.20 25.20
N ALA A 430 -19.61 -30.30 25.88
CA ALA A 430 -18.42 -30.97 25.34
C ALA A 430 -18.69 -32.44 25.02
N LYS A 431 -19.42 -33.15 25.90
CA LYS A 431 -19.86 -34.52 25.67
C LYS A 431 -20.74 -34.63 24.43
N ALA A 432 -21.72 -33.74 24.25
CA ALA A 432 -22.59 -33.76 23.07
C ALA A 432 -21.81 -33.61 21.75
N VAL A 433 -20.77 -32.76 21.73
CA VAL A 433 -19.87 -32.63 20.57
C VAL A 433 -19.02 -33.89 20.36
N TYR A 434 -18.40 -34.42 21.42
CA TYR A 434 -17.64 -35.68 21.35
C TYR A 434 -18.50 -36.82 20.79
N GLU A 435 -19.71 -37.01 21.33
CA GLU A 435 -20.63 -38.04 20.88
C GLU A 435 -21.04 -37.84 19.42
N TYR A 436 -21.31 -36.61 18.99
CA TYR A 436 -21.64 -36.35 17.59
C TYR A 436 -20.48 -36.75 16.67
N VAL A 437 -19.27 -36.25 16.93
CA VAL A 437 -18.11 -36.52 16.05
C VAL A 437 -17.78 -38.02 16.05
N ALA A 438 -17.66 -38.65 17.22
CA ALA A 438 -17.32 -40.08 17.33
C ALA A 438 -18.39 -41.02 16.71
N LYS A 439 -19.69 -40.65 16.77
CA LYS A 439 -20.78 -41.47 16.19
C LYS A 439 -21.02 -41.22 14.71
N ASN A 440 -20.63 -40.05 14.17
CA ASN A 440 -20.96 -39.68 12.79
C ASN A 440 -19.77 -39.78 11.83
N ILE A 441 -18.55 -39.43 12.26
CA ILE A 441 -17.37 -39.45 11.38
C ILE A 441 -16.75 -40.86 11.33
N GLN A 442 -16.20 -41.23 10.17
CA GLN A 442 -15.48 -42.49 9.94
C GLN A 442 -13.99 -42.22 9.69
N TYR A 443 -13.11 -43.12 10.14
CA TYR A 443 -11.69 -42.96 9.88
C TYR A 443 -11.34 -43.27 8.42
N ASP A 444 -10.80 -42.29 7.69
CA ASP A 444 -10.43 -42.45 6.28
C ASP A 444 -9.02 -43.07 6.15
N VAL A 445 -9.00 -44.40 6.14
CA VAL A 445 -7.78 -45.20 5.97
C VAL A 445 -7.11 -44.90 4.63
N ASN A 446 -7.87 -44.64 3.56
CA ASN A 446 -7.28 -44.31 2.26
C ASN A 446 -6.55 -42.97 2.29
N LYS A 447 -7.10 -41.97 2.99
CA LYS A 447 -6.47 -40.66 3.19
C LYS A 447 -5.15 -40.79 3.96
N LEU A 448 -5.14 -41.61 5.03
CA LEU A 448 -3.92 -41.92 5.80
C LEU A 448 -2.87 -42.64 4.94
N ASP A 449 -3.22 -43.77 4.32
CA ASP A 449 -2.30 -44.64 3.58
C ASP A 449 -1.67 -43.93 2.38
N LYS A 450 -2.47 -43.13 1.65
CA LYS A 450 -2.00 -42.34 0.50
C LYS A 450 -1.36 -41.00 0.91
N ARG A 451 -1.44 -40.62 2.18
CA ARG A 451 -1.06 -39.31 2.73
C ARG A 451 -1.63 -38.14 1.92
N SER A 452 -2.89 -38.27 1.47
CA SER A 452 -3.56 -37.28 0.63
C SER A 452 -4.15 -36.14 1.48
N PHE A 453 -3.27 -35.39 2.14
CA PHE A 453 -3.62 -34.24 2.98
C PHE A 453 -3.68 -32.96 2.14
N ALA A 454 -4.84 -32.32 2.10
CA ALA A 454 -5.13 -31.22 1.17
C ALA A 454 -5.20 -29.86 1.88
N PHE A 455 -5.02 -28.77 1.12
CA PHE A 455 -4.99 -27.42 1.68
C PHE A 455 -6.36 -26.98 2.25
N ASP A 456 -7.44 -27.54 1.72
CA ASP A 456 -8.85 -27.31 2.06
C ASP A 456 -9.38 -28.20 3.20
N ASP A 457 -8.55 -29.11 3.74
CA ASP A 457 -8.92 -30.00 4.84
C ASP A 457 -9.39 -29.21 6.06
N SER A 458 -10.65 -29.41 6.46
CA SER A 458 -11.35 -28.49 7.34
C SER A 458 -12.60 -29.08 8.00
N ALA A 459 -13.10 -28.39 9.03
CA ALA A 459 -14.29 -28.78 9.80
C ALA A 459 -15.53 -28.90 8.91
N LEU A 460 -15.73 -27.96 7.98
CA LEU A 460 -16.82 -28.04 6.99
C LEU A 460 -16.69 -29.26 6.08
N LYS A 461 -15.49 -29.49 5.51
CA LYS A 461 -15.23 -30.66 4.65
C LYS A 461 -15.48 -31.97 5.40
N THR A 462 -15.00 -32.07 6.64
CA THR A 462 -15.25 -33.22 7.53
C THR A 462 -16.74 -33.37 7.84
N LEU A 463 -17.45 -32.26 8.05
CA LEU A 463 -18.89 -32.26 8.30
C LEU A 463 -19.68 -32.76 7.08
N HIS A 464 -19.27 -32.42 5.87
CA HIS A 464 -19.94 -32.84 4.64
C HIS A 464 -19.58 -34.28 4.24
N GLU A 465 -18.28 -34.62 4.20
CA GLU A 465 -17.82 -35.95 3.79
C GLU A 465 -18.08 -37.06 4.82
N LYS A 466 -18.29 -36.71 6.10
CA LYS A 466 -18.44 -37.64 7.24
C LYS A 466 -17.27 -38.62 7.42
N LYS A 467 -16.08 -38.26 6.93
CA LYS A 467 -14.85 -39.06 7.06
C LYS A 467 -13.61 -38.16 7.20
N GLY A 468 -12.52 -38.73 7.71
CA GLY A 468 -11.23 -38.05 7.84
C GLY A 468 -10.25 -38.78 8.74
N VAL A 469 -9.09 -38.18 9.01
CA VAL A 469 -8.09 -38.65 9.98
C VAL A 469 -8.18 -37.86 11.30
N CYS A 470 -7.31 -38.13 12.27
CA CYS A 470 -7.32 -37.50 13.60
C CYS A 470 -7.37 -35.96 13.59
N GLN A 471 -6.68 -35.33 12.63
CA GLN A 471 -6.74 -33.89 12.39
C GLN A 471 -8.16 -33.43 12.00
N ASP A 472 -8.80 -34.09 11.04
CA ASP A 472 -10.16 -33.77 10.57
C ASP A 472 -11.21 -33.90 11.69
N PHE A 473 -11.10 -34.97 12.49
CA PHE A 473 -11.91 -35.18 13.70
C PHE A 473 -11.72 -34.03 14.71
N SER A 474 -10.47 -33.61 14.92
CA SER A 474 -10.12 -32.51 15.82
C SER A 474 -10.63 -31.17 15.31
N TYR A 475 -10.49 -30.88 14.02
CA TYR A 475 -11.01 -29.68 13.37
C TYR A 475 -12.52 -29.54 13.57
N LEU A 476 -13.31 -30.57 13.24
CA LEU A 476 -14.77 -30.52 13.41
C LEU A 476 -15.18 -30.38 14.88
N ALA A 477 -14.55 -31.14 15.79
CA ALA A 477 -14.85 -31.07 17.21
C ALA A 477 -14.54 -29.67 17.80
N ILE A 478 -13.38 -29.10 17.50
CA ILE A 478 -12.98 -27.78 18.00
C ILE A 478 -13.85 -26.68 17.39
N ALA A 479 -14.19 -26.76 16.10
CA ALA A 479 -15.05 -25.77 15.45
C ALA A 479 -16.44 -25.73 16.11
N LEU A 480 -17.03 -26.90 16.39
CA LEU A 480 -18.31 -27.01 17.11
C LEU A 480 -18.22 -26.49 18.55
N LEU A 481 -17.14 -26.77 19.29
CA LEU A 481 -16.94 -26.27 20.65
C LEU A 481 -16.83 -24.74 20.69
N ARG A 482 -15.95 -24.17 19.86
CA ARG A 482 -15.73 -22.72 19.77
C ARG A 482 -17.00 -21.97 19.34
N ALA A 483 -17.72 -22.50 18.36
CA ALA A 483 -19.02 -21.95 17.94
C ALA A 483 -20.10 -22.02 19.04
N GLY A 484 -19.95 -22.94 20.00
CA GLY A 484 -20.79 -23.06 21.19
C GLY A 484 -20.34 -22.22 22.39
N GLY A 485 -19.29 -21.40 22.22
CA GLY A 485 -18.72 -20.55 23.26
C GLY A 485 -17.74 -21.22 24.21
N LEU A 486 -17.30 -22.46 23.94
CA LEU A 486 -16.31 -23.16 24.76
C LEU A 486 -14.90 -22.91 24.22
N GLU A 487 -13.98 -22.54 25.12
CA GLU A 487 -12.54 -22.50 24.78
C GLU A 487 -12.06 -23.92 24.43
N ALA A 488 -11.43 -24.07 23.26
CA ALA A 488 -10.94 -25.36 22.78
C ALA A 488 -9.65 -25.23 21.97
N ARG A 489 -8.81 -26.27 22.02
CA ARG A 489 -7.50 -26.32 21.36
C ARG A 489 -7.16 -27.72 20.86
N MET A 490 -6.37 -27.78 19.79
CA MET A 490 -5.83 -29.03 19.26
C MET A 490 -4.57 -29.37 20.03
N ALA A 491 -4.58 -30.52 20.70
CA ALA A 491 -3.38 -31.12 21.26
C ALA A 491 -2.78 -32.05 20.21
N ILE A 492 -1.49 -31.85 19.93
CA ILE A 492 -0.72 -32.69 19.01
C ILE A 492 0.28 -33.51 19.82
N GLY A 493 0.62 -34.69 19.30
CA GLY A 493 1.47 -35.64 19.99
C GLY A 493 1.60 -36.97 19.27
N TYR A 494 1.96 -38.00 20.02
CA TYR A 494 2.18 -39.35 19.53
C TYR A 494 1.27 -40.35 20.25
N ALA A 495 0.59 -41.19 19.48
CA ALA A 495 -0.24 -42.29 19.95
C ALA A 495 -0.05 -43.53 19.05
N GLY A 496 1.17 -44.07 19.03
CA GLY A 496 1.62 -45.12 18.08
C GLY A 496 1.96 -44.57 16.68
N GLN A 497 1.42 -43.41 16.34
CA GLN A 497 1.73 -42.57 15.19
C GLN A 497 1.48 -41.10 15.57
N ASP A 498 1.83 -40.15 14.70
CA ASP A 498 1.48 -38.74 14.89
C ASP A 498 -0.05 -38.60 15.01
N HIS A 499 -0.50 -37.90 16.06
CA HIS A 499 -1.91 -37.90 16.45
C HIS A 499 -2.35 -36.54 16.99
N ALA A 500 -3.61 -36.21 16.70
CA ALA A 500 -4.27 -34.99 17.12
C ALA A 500 -5.56 -35.33 17.89
N TRP A 501 -5.77 -34.64 19.01
CA TRP A 501 -6.99 -34.73 19.80
C TRP A 501 -7.36 -33.35 20.38
N ILE A 502 -8.45 -33.29 21.14
CA ILE A 502 -9.03 -32.03 21.61
C ILE A 502 -8.81 -31.88 23.12
N GLU A 503 -8.48 -30.67 23.53
CA GLU A 503 -8.67 -30.21 24.91
C GLU A 503 -9.65 -29.04 24.91
N THR A 504 -10.66 -29.08 25.77
CA THR A 504 -11.64 -28.00 25.93
C THR A 504 -11.76 -27.59 27.38
N LYS A 505 -11.99 -26.30 27.64
CA LYS A 505 -12.02 -25.75 28.99
C LYS A 505 -13.40 -25.94 29.60
N VAL A 506 -13.46 -26.63 30.73
CA VAL A 506 -14.68 -26.96 31.47
C VAL A 506 -14.38 -26.74 32.95
N ASP A 507 -15.20 -25.97 33.65
CA ASP A 507 -15.05 -25.68 35.09
C ASP A 507 -13.63 -25.20 35.48
N GLY A 508 -13.01 -24.40 34.61
CA GLY A 508 -11.65 -23.85 34.80
C GLY A 508 -10.48 -24.79 34.46
N ARG A 509 -10.72 -26.09 34.21
CA ARG A 509 -9.69 -27.05 33.81
C ARG A 509 -9.77 -27.41 32.33
N TRP A 510 -8.70 -27.97 31.77
CA TRP A 510 -8.72 -28.59 30.45
C TRP A 510 -9.26 -30.03 30.57
N LEU A 511 -10.39 -30.30 29.93
CA LEU A 511 -10.98 -31.62 29.70
C LEU A 511 -10.41 -32.17 28.40
N THR A 512 -9.79 -33.35 28.47
CA THR A 512 -9.21 -34.05 27.32
C THR A 512 -10.28 -34.90 26.64
N MET A 513 -10.34 -34.91 25.31
CA MET A 513 -11.16 -35.86 24.57
C MET A 513 -10.60 -36.22 23.20
N ASP A 514 -10.70 -37.50 22.83
CA ASP A 514 -10.28 -38.03 21.53
C ASP A 514 -11.45 -38.77 20.86
N PRO A 515 -12.27 -38.07 20.04
CA PRO A 515 -13.37 -38.69 19.32
C PRO A 515 -12.88 -39.59 18.17
N THR A 516 -11.59 -39.56 17.82
CA THR A 516 -11.00 -40.45 16.81
C THR A 516 -10.96 -41.87 17.36
N TRP A 517 -10.24 -42.09 18.46
CA TRP A 517 -10.23 -43.38 19.18
C TRP A 517 -11.57 -43.67 19.86
N GLY A 518 -12.36 -42.63 20.16
CA GLY A 518 -13.75 -42.72 20.60
C GLY A 518 -14.72 -43.27 19.55
N SER A 519 -14.39 -43.23 18.26
CA SER A 519 -15.27 -43.68 17.17
C SER A 519 -15.12 -45.17 16.82
N GLY A 520 -13.96 -45.76 17.10
CA GLY A 520 -13.61 -47.10 16.67
C GLY A 520 -12.11 -47.34 16.62
N TYR A 521 -11.70 -48.38 15.89
CA TYR A 521 -10.30 -48.80 15.75
C TYR A 521 -10.04 -49.36 14.35
N LEU A 522 -8.76 -49.52 13.99
CA LEU A 522 -8.37 -50.19 12.75
C LEU A 522 -8.19 -51.68 12.99
N GLN A 523 -8.77 -52.51 12.13
CA GLN A 523 -8.60 -53.96 12.12
C GLN A 523 -8.42 -54.43 10.68
N ASN A 524 -7.33 -55.14 10.40
CA ASN A 524 -7.02 -55.68 9.06
C ASN A 524 -7.08 -54.63 7.94
N GLY A 525 -6.53 -53.42 8.17
CA GLY A 525 -6.54 -52.32 7.21
C GLY A 525 -7.92 -51.68 6.96
N ARG A 526 -8.90 -51.90 7.85
CA ARG A 526 -10.25 -51.32 7.76
C ARG A 526 -10.65 -50.67 9.07
N PHE A 527 -11.39 -49.56 8.98
CA PHE A 527 -12.00 -48.93 10.14
C PHE A 527 -13.20 -49.75 10.62
N VAL A 528 -13.17 -50.15 11.89
CA VAL A 528 -14.28 -50.81 12.59
C VAL A 528 -14.86 -49.84 13.60
N ARG A 529 -16.09 -49.38 13.35
CA ARG A 529 -16.80 -48.46 14.25
C ARG A 529 -17.12 -49.17 15.56
N ASN A 530 -16.66 -48.60 16.67
CA ASN A 530 -16.89 -49.08 18.03
C ASN A 530 -16.93 -47.86 18.96
N TYR A 531 -18.09 -47.20 19.00
CA TYR A 531 -18.26 -45.97 19.78
C TYR A 531 -18.08 -46.24 21.28
N THR A 532 -17.26 -45.43 21.95
CA THR A 532 -17.02 -45.53 23.39
C THR A 532 -16.87 -44.17 24.05
N LEU A 533 -17.21 -44.08 25.35
CA LEU A 533 -16.91 -42.92 26.20
C LEU A 533 -15.53 -42.99 26.87
N LYS A 534 -14.75 -44.07 26.66
CA LYS A 534 -13.41 -44.25 27.26
C LYS A 534 -12.47 -43.06 26.99
N TYR A 535 -12.62 -42.41 25.84
CA TYR A 535 -11.78 -41.29 25.41
C TYR A 535 -12.45 -39.92 25.58
N PHE A 536 -13.49 -39.81 26.42
CA PHE A 536 -14.07 -38.54 26.85
C PHE A 536 -13.78 -38.30 28.33
N ASP A 537 -12.98 -37.29 28.63
CA ASP A 537 -12.49 -36.97 30.00
C ASP A 537 -11.80 -38.18 30.69
N PRO A 538 -10.85 -38.87 30.03
CA PRO A 538 -10.18 -40.03 30.60
C PRO A 538 -9.30 -39.65 31.80
N GLU A 539 -9.02 -40.63 32.66
CA GLU A 539 -8.05 -40.47 33.75
C GLU A 539 -6.66 -40.15 33.14
N PRO A 540 -5.96 -39.09 33.61
CA PRO A 540 -4.74 -38.62 32.96
C PRO A 540 -3.58 -39.62 32.89
N GLU A 541 -3.33 -40.42 33.92
CA GLU A 541 -2.25 -41.41 33.92
C GLU A 541 -2.56 -42.61 33.03
N GLU A 542 -3.82 -43.04 32.96
CA GLU A 542 -4.28 -44.05 31.99
C GLU A 542 -4.18 -43.53 30.54
N PHE A 543 -4.53 -42.26 30.28
CA PHE A 543 -4.42 -41.66 28.94
C PHE A 543 -2.96 -41.56 28.48
N LYS A 544 -2.05 -41.16 29.37
CA LYS A 544 -0.60 -41.08 29.08
C LYS A 544 0.04 -42.42 28.68
N LYS A 545 -0.56 -43.57 29.02
CA LYS A 545 -0.05 -44.89 28.59
C LYS A 545 -0.14 -45.09 27.08
N SER A 546 -1.02 -44.35 26.37
CA SER A 546 -1.14 -44.41 24.92
C SER A 546 -0.98 -43.06 24.21
N HIS A 547 -1.07 -41.93 24.90
CA HIS A 547 -1.03 -40.59 24.30
C HIS A 547 0.04 -39.69 24.95
N THR A 548 1.09 -39.36 24.19
CA THR A 548 2.15 -38.45 24.62
C THR A 548 1.99 -37.10 23.90
N LYS A 549 1.67 -36.05 24.65
CA LYS A 549 1.50 -34.69 24.11
C LYS A 549 2.85 -34.02 23.81
N SER A 550 3.01 -33.48 22.61
CA SER A 550 4.18 -32.67 22.21
C SER A 550 3.87 -31.17 22.17
N GLY A 551 2.63 -30.75 21.88
CA GLY A 551 2.32 -29.34 21.72
C GLY A 551 0.83 -28.99 21.66
N ILE A 552 0.57 -27.73 21.29
CA ILE A 552 -0.74 -27.18 20.93
C ILE A 552 -0.58 -26.48 19.58
N GLU A 553 -1.52 -26.71 18.68
CA GLU A 553 -1.61 -26.07 17.36
C GLU A 553 -2.88 -25.20 17.26
N TYR A 554 -2.86 -24.13 16.44
CA TYR A 554 -3.78 -23.00 16.53
C TYR A 554 -4.53 -22.61 15.27
#